data_AF-A0AAU8TTC4-F1
#
_entry.id   AF-A0AAU8TTC4-F1
#
_cell.length_a   1.000
_cell.length_b   1.000
_cell.length_c   1.000
_cell.angle_alpha   90.00
_cell.angle_beta   90.00
_cell.angle_gamma   90.00
#
_symmetry.space_group_name_H-M   'P 1'
#
loop_
_entity.id
_entity.type
_entity.pdbx_description
1 polymer ?
#
loop_
_entity_poly.entity_id
_entity_poly.type
_entity_poly.pdbx_seq_one_letter_code
_entity_poly.pdbx_strand_id
1 'polypeptide(L)'
;MQRYHDTHSDPLPIHSPQHDVERANLDRLTAEFLMRGGKVQKVGHQMSSAPATFTINPERSPVYAHLFAPSAPVAVPEAVTPADAEGSSPGTDRDAALIMADAAMGNSPKWIARKHHMSEKHVRQVARDYHITFHKQR
;
A
#
# COMPACT_ATOMS: atom_id res chain seq x y z
N MET A 1 28.41 13.33 23.39
CA MET A 1 27.12 12.65 23.09
C MET A 1 26.00 13.55 23.57
N GLN A 2 25.27 14.21 22.65
CA GLN A 2 24.07 14.96 23.03
C GLN A 2 22.94 13.96 23.34
N ARG A 3 22.25 14.14 24.46
CA ARG A 3 21.04 13.38 24.78
C ARG A 3 19.92 13.99 23.94
N TYR A 4 19.40 13.23 22.97
CA TYR A 4 18.32 13.65 22.06
C TYR A 4 16.94 13.72 22.74
N HIS A 5 16.84 13.36 24.03
CA HIS A 5 15.61 13.39 24.79
C HIS A 5 15.73 14.45 25.88
N ASP A 6 14.83 15.44 25.80
CA ASP A 6 14.58 16.36 26.89
C ASP A 6 13.66 15.66 27.90
N THR A 7 14.20 15.38 29.09
CA THR A 7 13.48 14.69 30.17
C THR A 7 12.31 15.49 30.72
N HIS A 8 12.20 16.78 30.39
CA HIS A 8 11.04 17.59 30.76
C HIS A 8 9.84 17.38 29.83
N SER A 9 10.06 16.92 28.60
CA SER A 9 9.02 16.70 27.59
C SER A 9 8.76 15.22 27.27
N ASP A 10 9.55 14.31 27.85
CA ASP A 10 9.37 12.87 27.69
C ASP A 10 8.13 12.40 28.47
N PRO A 11 7.16 11.73 27.83
CA PRO A 11 6.00 11.19 28.53
C PRO A 11 6.44 10.22 29.63
N LEU A 12 5.90 10.41 30.83
CA LEU A 12 6.19 9.52 31.95
C LEU A 12 5.73 8.10 31.63
N PRO A 13 6.41 7.08 32.18
CA PRO A 13 5.97 5.69 32.10
C PRO A 13 4.49 5.54 32.50
N ILE A 14 3.80 4.60 31.85
CA ILE A 14 2.35 4.36 32.03
C ILE A 14 1.95 4.14 33.51
N HIS A 15 2.86 3.56 34.29
CA HIS A 15 2.71 3.28 35.72
C HIS A 15 3.63 4.14 36.59
N SER A 16 3.71 5.44 36.27
CA SER A 16 4.43 6.39 37.14
C SER A 16 3.56 6.78 38.34
N PRO A 17 4.15 6.96 39.53
CA PRO A 17 3.39 7.37 40.72
C PRO A 17 2.69 8.73 40.55
N GLN A 18 3.23 9.62 39.70
CA GLN A 18 2.58 10.88 39.36
C GLN A 18 1.27 10.66 38.60
N HIS A 19 1.24 9.75 37.62
CA HIS A 19 0.00 9.40 36.93
C HIS A 19 -1.05 8.78 37.86
N ASP A 20 -0.63 7.98 38.83
CA ASP A 20 -1.55 7.37 39.78
C ASP A 20 -2.17 8.41 40.74
N VAL A 21 -1.39 9.41 41.17
CA VAL A 21 -1.90 10.56 41.94
C VAL A 21 -2.90 11.37 41.12
N GLU A 22 -2.58 11.68 39.86
CA GLU A 22 -3.48 12.43 38.97
C GLU A 22 -4.78 11.67 38.69
N ARG A 23 -4.73 10.34 38.50
CA ARG A 23 -5.94 9.51 38.37
C ARG A 23 -6.83 9.63 39.59
N ALA A 24 -6.27 9.50 40.80
CA ALA A 24 -7.04 9.62 42.03
C ALA A 24 -7.66 11.03 42.21
N ASN A 25 -6.94 12.08 41.79
CA ASN A 25 -7.45 13.45 41.81
C ASN A 25 -8.65 13.62 40.86
N LEU A 26 -8.54 13.11 39.63
CA LEU A 26 -9.64 13.14 38.65
C LEU A 26 -10.87 12.37 39.13
N ASP A 27 -10.68 11.21 39.75
CA ASP A 27 -11.76 10.42 40.32
C ASP A 27 -12.52 11.20 41.41
N ARG A 28 -11.78 11.87 42.31
CA ARG A 28 -12.37 12.73 43.35
C ARG A 28 -13.18 13.88 42.75
N LEU A 29 -12.59 14.61 41.80
CA LEU A 29 -13.25 15.75 41.15
C LEU A 29 -14.49 15.32 40.35
N THR A 30 -14.42 14.16 39.70
CA THR A 30 -15.55 13.59 38.95
C THR A 30 -16.69 13.22 39.91
N ALA A 31 -16.38 12.61 41.06
CA ALA A 31 -17.38 12.31 42.08
C ALA A 31 -18.05 13.59 42.62
N GLU A 32 -17.27 14.63 42.92
CA GLU A 32 -17.81 15.93 43.33
C GLU A 32 -18.71 16.57 42.28
N PHE A 33 -18.31 16.51 41.01
CA PHE A 33 -19.10 17.03 39.89
C PHE A 33 -20.45 16.30 39.75
N LEU A 34 -20.44 14.97 39.87
CA LEU A 34 -21.66 14.16 39.83
C LEU A 34 -22.59 14.45 41.02
N MET A 35 -22.04 14.62 42.23
CA MET A 35 -22.83 14.99 43.42
C MET A 35 -23.51 16.35 43.27
N ARG A 36 -22.89 17.30 42.57
CA ARG A 36 -23.46 18.62 42.26
C ARG A 36 -24.51 18.59 41.15
N GLY A 37 -24.89 17.41 40.65
CA GLY A 37 -25.88 17.23 39.59
C GLY A 37 -25.31 17.35 38.17
N GLY A 38 -23.99 17.35 38.02
CA GLY A 38 -23.32 17.28 36.73
C GLY A 38 -23.63 15.96 36.01
N LYS A 39 -23.62 15.98 34.68
CA LYS A 39 -23.83 14.80 33.84
C LYS A 39 -22.59 14.55 33.00
N VAL A 40 -22.10 13.32 33.00
CA VAL A 40 -20.93 12.90 32.21
C VAL A 40 -21.42 12.04 31.05
N GLN A 41 -21.03 12.39 29.83
CA GLN A 41 -21.26 11.58 28.64
C GLN A 41 -19.99 10.82 28.30
N LYS A 42 -20.06 9.48 28.24
CA LYS A 42 -18.94 8.66 27.78
C LYS A 42 -18.93 8.67 26.24
N VAL A 43 -17.97 9.36 25.65
CA VAL A 43 -17.78 9.44 24.19
C VAL A 43 -16.55 8.61 23.81
N GLY A 44 -16.67 7.80 22.76
CA GLY A 44 -15.57 7.00 22.21
C GLY A 44 -15.75 5.48 22.37
N HIS A 45 -15.03 4.72 21.56
CA HIS A 45 -14.91 3.26 21.67
C HIS A 45 -13.65 2.93 22.47
N GLN A 46 -13.78 2.10 23.51
CA GLN A 46 -12.63 1.55 24.22
C GLN A 46 -11.95 0.55 23.29
N MET A 47 -10.69 0.78 22.95
CA MET A 47 -9.89 -0.21 22.24
C MET A 47 -9.81 -1.48 23.08
N SER A 48 -10.13 -2.63 22.49
CA SER A 48 -10.04 -3.91 23.20
C SER A 48 -8.59 -4.14 23.62
N SER A 49 -8.37 -4.54 24.88
CA SER A 49 -7.04 -4.96 25.36
C SER A 49 -6.59 -6.28 24.73
N ALA A 50 -7.54 -7.09 24.25
CA ALA A 50 -7.24 -8.28 23.48
C ALA A 50 -6.65 -7.89 22.12
N PRO A 51 -5.57 -8.54 21.65
CA PRO A 51 -5.08 -8.35 20.30
C PRO A 51 -6.22 -8.70 19.34
N ALA A 52 -6.74 -7.69 18.64
CA ALA A 52 -7.74 -7.90 17.63
C ALA A 52 -7.10 -8.77 16.54
N THR A 53 -7.53 -10.02 16.43
CA THR A 53 -7.15 -10.87 15.30
C THR A 53 -7.74 -10.21 14.06
N PHE A 54 -6.89 -9.52 13.29
CA PHE A 54 -7.27 -8.97 11.99
C PHE A 54 -7.40 -10.13 11.00
N THR A 55 -8.53 -10.85 11.06
CA THR A 55 -8.87 -11.87 10.08
C THR A 55 -9.47 -11.17 8.87
N ILE A 56 -8.70 -11.09 7.79
CA ILE A 56 -9.21 -10.59 6.50
C ILE A 56 -10.17 -11.65 5.95
N ASN A 57 -11.47 -11.37 5.99
CA ASN A 57 -12.45 -12.18 5.27
C ASN A 57 -12.36 -11.82 3.78
N PRO A 58 -11.95 -12.75 2.89
CA PRO A 58 -11.76 -12.45 1.47
C PRO A 58 -13.08 -12.11 0.76
N GLU A 59 -14.23 -12.59 1.23
CA GLU A 59 -15.54 -12.29 0.63
C GLU A 59 -16.01 -10.86 0.92
N ARG A 60 -15.59 -10.30 2.06
CA ARG A 60 -16.03 -8.99 2.56
C ARG A 60 -14.99 -7.89 2.40
N SER A 61 -13.72 -8.28 2.24
CA SER A 61 -12.62 -7.33 2.10
C SER A 61 -12.66 -6.69 0.71
N PRO A 62 -12.60 -5.34 0.60
CA PRO A 62 -12.66 -4.64 -0.69
C PRO A 62 -11.49 -5.02 -1.61
N VAL A 63 -10.36 -5.48 -1.04
CA VAL A 63 -9.20 -5.93 -1.80
C VAL A 63 -9.51 -7.17 -2.64
N TYR A 64 -10.34 -8.09 -2.15
CA TYR A 64 -10.63 -9.38 -2.79
C TYR A 64 -12.05 -9.50 -3.36
N ALA A 65 -12.91 -8.50 -3.14
CA ALA A 65 -14.31 -8.52 -3.55
C ALA A 65 -14.53 -8.85 -5.05
N HIS A 66 -13.58 -8.45 -5.91
CA HIS A 66 -13.63 -8.71 -7.34
C HIS A 66 -13.48 -10.20 -7.72
N LEU A 67 -12.92 -11.04 -6.84
CA LEU A 67 -12.76 -12.49 -7.06
C LEU A 67 -14.06 -13.27 -6.81
N PHE A 68 -14.99 -12.71 -6.04
CA PHE A 68 -16.25 -13.35 -5.66
C PHE A 68 -17.47 -12.75 -6.36
N ALA A 69 -17.27 -11.71 -7.18
CA ALA A 69 -18.32 -11.18 -8.02
C ALA A 69 -18.74 -12.26 -9.04
N PRO A 70 -20.05 -12.56 -9.19
CA PRO A 70 -20.50 -13.48 -10.22
C PRO A 70 -20.05 -12.96 -11.58
N SER A 71 -19.32 -13.77 -12.34
CA SER A 71 -18.95 -13.43 -13.69
C SER A 71 -20.24 -13.22 -14.49
N ALA A 72 -20.42 -12.00 -15.01
CA ALA A 72 -21.48 -11.75 -15.97
C ALA A 72 -21.30 -12.74 -17.14
N PRO A 73 -22.39 -13.33 -17.67
CA PRO A 73 -22.28 -14.24 -18.80
C PRO A 73 -21.59 -13.49 -19.94
N VAL A 74 -20.46 -14.04 -20.38
CA VAL A 74 -19.70 -13.57 -21.53
C VAL A 74 -20.65 -13.55 -22.72
N ALA A 75 -21.05 -12.36 -23.15
CA ALA A 75 -21.58 -12.19 -24.49
C ALA A 75 -20.46 -12.61 -25.43
N VAL A 76 -20.69 -13.69 -26.19
CA VAL A 76 -19.81 -14.15 -27.25
C VAL A 76 -19.59 -12.98 -28.21
N PRO A 77 -18.37 -12.42 -28.33
CA PRO A 77 -18.11 -11.43 -29.36
C PRO A 77 -17.96 -12.19 -30.67
N GLU A 78 -18.81 -11.87 -31.64
CA GLU A 78 -18.53 -12.11 -33.05
C GLU A 78 -17.12 -11.59 -33.36
N ALA A 79 -16.35 -12.45 -34.02
CA ALA A 79 -14.96 -12.20 -34.37
C ALA A 79 -14.83 -10.99 -35.30
N VAL A 80 -14.27 -9.87 -34.83
CA VAL A 80 -13.65 -8.85 -35.70
C VAL A 80 -12.50 -8.13 -34.96
N THR A 81 -11.27 -8.49 -35.34
CA THR A 81 -10.00 -7.71 -35.38
C THR A 81 -9.46 -6.97 -34.12
N PRO A 82 -8.11 -6.97 -33.91
CA PRO A 82 -7.48 -6.31 -32.78
C PRO A 82 -7.24 -4.82 -33.09
N ALA A 83 -7.80 -3.93 -32.27
CA ALA A 83 -7.37 -2.55 -32.19
C ALA A 83 -7.55 -2.02 -30.75
N ASP A 84 -6.42 -1.58 -30.20
CA ASP A 84 -6.24 -0.59 -29.15
C ASP A 84 -6.58 -1.00 -27.70
N ALA A 85 -5.58 -1.63 -27.08
CA ALA A 85 -5.35 -1.58 -25.65
C ALA A 85 -4.92 -0.15 -25.24
N GLU A 86 -5.90 0.70 -24.93
CA GLU A 86 -5.65 1.92 -24.15
C GLU A 86 -5.21 1.54 -22.73
N GLY A 87 -3.94 1.79 -22.43
CA GLY A 87 -3.37 1.53 -21.10
C GLY A 87 -1.85 1.68 -21.02
N SER A 88 -1.18 1.78 -22.17
CA SER A 88 0.23 2.13 -22.24
C SER A 88 0.37 3.61 -22.56
N SER A 89 1.23 4.31 -21.84
CA SER A 89 1.67 5.63 -22.28
C SER A 89 2.16 5.48 -23.72
N PRO A 90 1.82 6.38 -24.67
CA PRO A 90 2.23 6.23 -26.07
C PRO A 90 3.76 6.12 -26.26
N GLY A 91 4.54 6.50 -25.24
CA GLY A 91 5.98 6.23 -25.17
C GLY A 91 6.35 4.77 -24.92
N THR A 92 5.65 4.07 -24.02
CA THR A 92 6.03 2.71 -23.58
C THR A 92 5.76 1.63 -24.62
N ASP A 93 4.72 1.75 -25.44
CA ASP A 93 4.46 0.82 -26.55
C ASP A 93 5.51 0.94 -27.66
N ARG A 94 5.90 2.19 -27.97
CA ARG A 94 6.97 2.46 -28.94
C ARG A 94 8.30 1.89 -28.46
N ASP A 95 8.60 2.07 -27.19
CA ASP A 95 9.83 1.56 -26.58
C ASP A 95 9.83 0.02 -26.54
N ALA A 96 8.69 -0.61 -26.24
CA ALA A 96 8.53 -2.06 -26.29
C ALA A 96 8.76 -2.62 -27.70
N ALA A 97 8.24 -1.98 -28.74
CA ALA A 97 8.46 -2.39 -30.12
C ALA A 97 9.95 -2.32 -30.52
N LEU A 98 10.65 -1.24 -30.12
CA LEU A 98 12.08 -1.07 -30.36
C LEU A 98 12.92 -2.11 -29.62
N ILE A 99 12.59 -2.38 -28.35
CA ILE A 99 13.27 -3.37 -27.52
C ILE A 99 13.03 -4.79 -28.07
N MET A 100 11.81 -5.10 -28.52
CA MET A 100 11.46 -6.38 -29.13
C MET A 100 12.25 -6.61 -30.43
N ALA A 101 12.32 -5.61 -31.30
CA ALA A 101 13.07 -5.70 -32.55
C ALA A 101 14.57 -5.97 -32.30
N ASP A 102 15.19 -5.23 -31.38
CA ASP A 102 16.61 -5.43 -31.06
C ASP A 102 16.88 -6.72 -30.27
N ALA A 103 15.94 -7.18 -29.45
CA ALA A 103 16.02 -8.47 -28.74
C ALA A 103 15.97 -9.65 -29.71
N ALA A 104 15.12 -9.57 -30.75
CA ALA A 104 15.04 -10.55 -31.82
C ALA A 104 16.34 -10.61 -32.65
N MET A 105 17.05 -9.48 -32.78
CA MET A 105 18.39 -9.41 -33.37
C MET A 105 19.50 -9.97 -32.46
N GLY A 106 19.18 -10.47 -31.27
CA GLY A 106 20.13 -11.10 -30.35
C GLY A 106 21.00 -10.12 -29.56
N ASN A 107 20.61 -8.84 -29.49
CA ASN A 107 21.33 -7.83 -28.73
C ASN A 107 21.05 -7.97 -27.23
N SER A 108 22.05 -7.64 -26.40
CA SER A 108 21.90 -7.69 -24.94
C SER A 108 21.14 -6.46 -24.41
N PRO A 109 20.44 -6.57 -23.27
CA PRO A 109 19.69 -5.45 -22.67
C PRO A 109 20.54 -4.19 -22.44
N LYS A 110 21.82 -4.37 -22.10
CA LYS A 110 22.77 -3.27 -21.87
C LYS A 110 23.12 -2.51 -23.16
N TRP A 111 23.17 -3.20 -24.30
CA TRP A 111 23.44 -2.58 -25.59
C TRP A 111 22.23 -1.80 -26.09
N ILE A 112 21.03 -2.38 -25.94
CA ILE A 112 19.74 -1.76 -26.31
C ILE A 112 19.51 -0.48 -25.51
N ALA A 113 19.80 -0.51 -24.21
CA ALA A 113 19.73 0.66 -23.34
C ALA A 113 20.61 1.83 -23.84
N ARG A 114 21.85 1.52 -24.28
CA ARG A 114 22.76 2.53 -24.83
C ARG A 114 22.29 3.08 -26.18
N LYS A 115 21.74 2.23 -27.04
CA LYS A 115 21.26 2.61 -28.39
C LYS A 115 20.05 3.52 -28.33
N HIS A 116 19.09 3.25 -27.45
CA HIS A 116 17.84 4.01 -27.34
C HIS A 116 17.86 5.07 -26.24
N HIS A 117 19.03 5.39 -25.67
CA HIS A 117 19.21 6.37 -24.58
C HIS A 117 18.31 6.10 -23.36
N MET A 118 18.08 4.83 -23.05
CA MET A 118 17.27 4.38 -21.91
C MET A 118 18.16 3.80 -20.82
N SER A 119 17.61 3.69 -19.59
CA SER A 119 18.30 2.94 -18.54
C SER A 119 18.13 1.42 -18.76
N GLU A 120 19.16 0.63 -18.43
CA GLU A 120 19.09 -0.83 -18.51
C GLU A 120 17.96 -1.40 -17.63
N LYS A 121 17.69 -0.76 -16.50
CA LYS A 121 16.55 -1.10 -15.62
C LYS A 121 15.22 -0.96 -16.35
N HIS A 122 15.04 0.13 -17.12
CA HIS A 122 13.82 0.38 -17.87
C HIS A 122 13.63 -0.66 -19.00
N VAL A 123 14.69 -0.97 -19.76
CA VAL A 123 14.64 -2.00 -20.80
C VAL A 123 14.25 -3.37 -20.24
N ARG A 124 14.82 -3.76 -19.09
CA ARG A 124 14.47 -5.02 -18.41
C ARG A 124 13.03 -5.02 -17.87
N GLN A 125 12.52 -3.87 -17.45
CA GLN A 125 11.14 -3.74 -16.95
C GLN A 125 10.15 -3.91 -18.11
N VAL A 126 10.34 -3.15 -19.19
CA VAL A 126 9.52 -3.26 -20.41
C VAL A 126 9.57 -4.68 -20.97
N ALA A 127 10.74 -5.33 -20.97
CA ALA A 127 10.82 -6.72 -21.41
C ALA A 127 10.04 -7.72 -20.54
N ARG A 128 9.89 -7.46 -19.23
CA ARG A 128 9.02 -8.29 -18.37
C ARG A 128 7.55 -8.01 -18.65
N ASP A 129 7.19 -6.75 -18.77
CA ASP A 129 5.80 -6.31 -18.93
C ASP A 129 5.23 -6.78 -20.28
N TYR A 130 6.07 -6.84 -21.32
CA TYR A 130 5.70 -7.28 -22.67
C TYR A 130 6.18 -8.71 -23.02
N HIS A 131 6.64 -9.48 -22.04
CA HIS A 131 7.12 -10.86 -22.23
C HIS A 131 8.18 -11.04 -23.35
N ILE A 132 9.08 -10.08 -23.51
CA ILE A 132 10.16 -10.10 -24.50
C ILE A 132 11.32 -10.96 -24.00
N THR A 133 11.72 -11.97 -24.77
CA THR A 133 12.83 -12.87 -24.44
C THR A 133 14.17 -12.40 -25.02
N PHE A 134 15.21 -12.31 -24.21
CA PHE A 134 16.58 -12.03 -24.67
C PHE A 134 17.41 -13.31 -24.80
N HIS A 135 18.09 -13.46 -25.94
CA HIS A 135 18.99 -14.59 -26.18
C HIS A 135 20.34 -14.46 -25.45
N LYS A 136 20.79 -13.23 -25.14
CA LYS A 136 22.03 -12.95 -24.41
C LYS A 136 21.74 -12.10 -23.18
N GLN A 137 21.95 -12.67 -22.00
CA GLN A 137 21.58 -12.05 -20.72
C GLN A 137 22.75 -11.39 -19.97
N ARG A 138 23.92 -11.24 -20.59
CA ARG A 138 25.11 -10.66 -19.98
C ARG A 138 25.92 -9.80 -20.95
#